data_AF-A0A438MGU2-F1
#
_entry.id   AF-A0A438MGU2-F1
#
_cell.length_a   1.000
_cell.length_b   1.000
_cell.length_c   1.000
_cell.angle_alpha   90.00
_cell.angle_beta   90.00
_cell.angle_gamma   90.00
#
_symmetry.space_group_name_H-M   'P 1'
#
loop_
_entity.id
_entity.type
_entity.pdbx_description
1 polymer ?
#
loop_
_entity_poly.entity_id
_entity_poly.type
_entity_poly.pdbx_seq_one_letter_code
_entity_poly.pdbx_strand_id
1 'polypeptide(L)' 'MARGAIPPLPVWAGEALDLITDMPSAEDLVTAMATQAEGALIRAGRR' A
#
# COMPACT_ATOMS: atom_id res chain seq x y z
N MET A 1 -33.66 -8.34 14.47
CA MET A 1 -32.60 -7.55 13.79
C MET A 1 -31.35 -8.41 13.71
N ALA A 2 -31.00 -8.90 12.52
CA ALA A 2 -29.80 -9.72 12.34
C ALA A 2 -28.57 -8.79 12.30
N ARG A 3 -27.62 -9.05 13.20
CA ARG A 3 -26.34 -8.34 13.28
C ARG A 3 -25.50 -8.68 12.06
N GLY A 4 -24.84 -7.69 11.45
CA GLY A 4 -24.02 -7.80 10.23
C GLY A 4 -22.80 -8.70 10.37
N ALA A 5 -23.03 -9.99 10.60
CA ALA A 5 -22.01 -11.02 10.57
C ALA A 5 -21.59 -11.19 9.11
N ILE A 6 -20.49 -10.54 8.73
CA ILE A 6 -19.80 -10.84 7.47
C ILE A 6 -19.19 -12.24 7.66
N PRO A 7 -19.60 -13.24 6.86
CA PRO A 7 -18.98 -14.56 6.92
C PRO A 7 -17.48 -14.42 6.66
N PRO A 8 -16.62 -15.27 7.25
CA PRO A 8 -15.19 -15.23 6.99
C PRO A 8 -14.96 -15.49 5.51
N LEU A 9 -14.76 -14.40 4.76
CA LEU A 9 -14.31 -14.44 3.37
C LEU A 9 -12.79 -14.62 3.38
N PRO A 10 -12.22 -15.23 2.33
CA PRO A 10 -10.78 -15.24 2.18
C PRO A 10 -10.26 -13.80 2.19
N VAL A 11 -9.14 -13.58 2.89
CA VAL A 11 -8.40 -12.33 2.80
C VAL A 11 -7.69 -12.33 1.46
N TRP A 12 -8.10 -11.43 0.58
CA TRP A 12 -7.47 -11.25 -0.72
C TRP A 12 -6.24 -10.37 -0.55
N ALA A 13 -5.08 -10.88 -0.93
CA ALA A 13 -3.83 -10.16 -0.92
C ALA A 13 -3.09 -10.39 -2.23
N GLY A 14 -2.44 -9.34 -2.73
CA GLY A 14 -1.53 -9.45 -3.87
C GLY A 14 -0.14 -9.91 -3.44
N GLU A 15 0.71 -10.22 -4.42
CA GLU A 15 2.08 -10.71 -4.19
C GLU A 15 2.96 -9.73 -3.39
N ALA A 16 2.66 -8.44 -3.43
CA ALA A 16 3.40 -7.40 -2.74
C ALA A 16 3.04 -7.22 -1.25
N LEU A 17 2.11 -8.02 -0.69
CA LEU A 17 1.66 -7.87 0.70
C LEU A 17 2.82 -7.87 1.69
N ASP A 18 3.82 -8.73 1.47
CA ASP A 18 4.96 -8.90 2.38
C ASP A 18 5.85 -7.65 2.46
N LEU A 19 5.68 -6.68 1.55
CA LEU A 19 6.38 -5.40 1.57
C LEU A 19 5.70 -4.36 2.49
N ILE A 20 4.48 -4.61 2.96
CA ILE A 20 3.72 -3.68 3.81
C ILE A 20 4.06 -3.98 5.28
N THR A 21 4.86 -3.11 5.90
CA THR A 21 5.36 -3.31 7.27
C THR A 21 4.88 -2.25 8.27
N ASP A 22 4.07 -1.29 7.81
CA ASP A 22 3.57 -0.18 8.61
C ASP A 22 2.09 0.13 8.31
N MET A 23 1.53 1.10 9.04
CA MET A 23 0.13 1.52 8.94
C MET A 23 0.02 3.06 8.98
N PRO A 24 0.56 3.77 7.97
CA PRO A 24 0.46 5.22 7.88
C PRO A 24 -0.98 5.68 7.56
N SER A 25 -1.23 6.99 7.70
CA SER A 25 -2.43 7.58 7.12
C SER A 25 -2.39 7.48 5.58
N ALA A 26 -3.55 7.55 4.93
CA ALA A 26 -3.61 7.52 3.48
C ALA A 26 -2.86 8.71 2.84
N GLU A 27 -2.93 9.89 3.47
CA GLU A 27 -2.23 11.09 3.02
C GLU A 27 -0.71 10.91 3.10
N ASP A 28 -0.21 10.43 4.23
CA ASP A 28 1.22 10.19 4.43
C ASP A 28 1.75 9.13 3.46
N LEU A 29 0.99 8.04 3.25
CA LEU A 29 1.35 6.98 2.32
C LEU A 29 1.49 7.50 0.89
N VAL A 30 0.49 8.21 0.37
CA VAL A 30 0.50 8.72 -1.00
C VAL A 30 1.62 9.73 -1.19
N THR A 31 1.83 10.62 -0.22
CA THR A 31 2.91 11.59 -0.23
C THR A 31 4.29 10.91 -0.28
N ALA A 32 4.48 9.88 0.55
CA ALA A 32 5.71 9.10 0.57
C ALA A 32 5.94 8.35 -0.75
N MET A 33 4.91 7.71 -1.31
CA MET A 33 4.99 7.00 -2.58
C MET A 33 5.38 7.92 -3.74
N ALA A 34 4.76 9.10 -3.84
CA ALA A 34 5.07 10.08 -4.87
C ALA A 34 6.54 10.53 -4.80
N THR A 35 7.00 10.89 -3.60
CA THR A 35 8.39 11.30 -3.36
C THR A 35 9.40 10.20 -3.72
N GLN A 36 9.11 8.95 -3.32
CA GLN A 36 9.98 7.81 -3.62
C GLN A 36 10.04 7.50 -5.12
N ALA A 37 8.89 7.55 -5.81
CA ALA A 37 8.81 7.34 -7.24
C ALA A 37 9.62 8.39 -8.01
N GLU A 38 9.50 9.67 -7.65
CA GLU A 38 10.28 10.75 -8.25
C GLU A 38 11.79 10.51 -8.07
N GLY A 39 12.22 10.18 -6.84
CA GLY A 39 13.62 9.82 -6.57
C GLY A 39 14.11 8.61 -7.35
N ALA A 40 13.26 7.59 -7.55
CA ALA A 40 13.59 6.41 -8.34
C ALA A 40 13.77 6.74 -9.83
N LEU A 41 12.88 7.56 -10.39
CA LEU A 41 12.96 8.01 -11.79
C LEU A 41 14.22 8.83 -12.05
N ILE A 42 14.54 9.78 -11.17
CA ILE A 42 15.77 10.58 -11.30
C ILE A 42 17.02 9.69 -11.24
N ARG A 43 17.04 8.65 -10.39
CA ARG A 43 18.16 7.68 -10.36
C ARG A 43 18.25 6.87 -11.65
N ALA A 44 17.12 6.41 -12.18
CA ALA A 44 17.08 5.62 -13.41
C ALA A 44 17.57 6.41 -14.62
N GLY A 45 17.20 7.70 -14.73
CA GLY A 45 17.61 8.57 -15.84
C GLY A 45 19.05 9.11 -15.77
N ARG A 46 19.83 8.75 -14.73
CA ARG A 46 21.26 9.09 -14.60
C ARG A 46 22.19 7.96 -15.07
N ARG A 47 21.63 6.86 -15.55
CA ARG A 47 22.35 5.78 -16.26
C ARG A 47 22.23 6.00 -17.75
#